data_AF-A0A5J4F7F7-F1
#
_entry.id   AF-A0A5J4F7F7-F1
#
_cell.length_a   1.000
_cell.length_b   1.000
_cell.length_c   1.000
_cell.angle_alpha   90.00
_cell.angle_beta   90.00
_cell.angle_gamma   90.00
#
_symmetry.space_group_name_H-M   'P 1'
#
loop_
_entity.id
_entity.type
_entity.pdbx_description
1 polymer ?
#
loop_
_entity_poly.entity_id
_entity_poly.type
_entity_poly.pdbx_seq_one_letter_code
_entity_poly.pdbx_strand_id
1 'polypeptide(L)'
;MLRKNSLKFPKNWQPLQSFGVANFSTRIIHRTAQGNFHIWSSRRFRKRHSSEMKSSTSDLISSNLKPFKYWTWQLDNLTWWIGFIFTIGSILFVVGAIPMMFPHPPLERISVINFIGSVCFTFGSYAAFLEAIHLNLDVTLIRDAEILEEKIGTVSHPLPKLIKIKWFAWQPDRLEYWVTFIQFIGACLFNINCFFAMAQGLSWQSDDLLIWIPSTLASLHFCTSSYLAFVEVYHSYWSWHFK
;
A
#
# COMPACT_ATOMS: atom_id res chain seq x y z
N MET A 1 6.55 1.57 -6.53
CA MET A 1 7.09 2.09 -7.79
C MET A 1 8.48 2.58 -7.53
N LEU A 2 9.39 2.37 -8.47
CA LEU A 2 10.79 2.70 -8.27
C LEU A 2 11.22 3.76 -9.26
N ARG A 3 12.15 4.61 -8.84
CA ARG A 3 12.73 5.60 -9.75
C ARG A 3 13.30 4.90 -10.99
N LYS A 4 13.05 5.48 -12.17
CA LYS A 4 13.59 4.99 -13.44
C LYS A 4 15.10 4.75 -13.30
N ASN A 5 15.57 3.60 -13.79
CA ASN A 5 16.97 3.13 -13.72
C ASN A 5 17.47 2.57 -12.37
N SER A 6 16.65 2.51 -11.32
CA SER A 6 17.08 1.89 -10.05
C SER A 6 16.98 0.35 -10.03
N LEU A 7 16.20 -0.23 -10.95
CA LEU A 7 16.06 -1.67 -11.12
C LEU A 7 17.11 -2.21 -12.10
N LYS A 8 17.81 -3.27 -11.70
CA LYS A 8 18.72 -4.01 -12.59
C LYS A 8 18.09 -5.36 -12.90
N PHE A 9 17.81 -5.60 -14.18
CA PHE A 9 17.36 -6.90 -14.70
C PHE A 9 18.54 -7.66 -15.34
N PRO A 10 18.43 -8.99 -15.56
CA PRO A 10 19.44 -9.75 -16.28
C PRO A 10 19.81 -9.10 -17.62
N LYS A 11 21.11 -9.05 -17.95
CA LYS A 11 21.59 -8.35 -19.16
C LYS A 11 21.04 -8.94 -20.47
N ASN A 12 20.67 -10.22 -20.45
CA ASN A 12 20.10 -10.94 -21.59
C ASN A 12 18.59 -10.68 -21.76
N TRP A 13 17.95 -9.95 -20.85
CA TRP A 13 16.55 -9.56 -20.97
C TRP A 13 16.43 -8.22 -21.68
N GLN A 14 15.61 -8.18 -22.72
CA GLN A 14 15.37 -6.96 -23.48
C GLN A 14 14.13 -6.24 -22.92
N PRO A 15 14.25 -5.00 -22.42
CA PRO A 15 13.09 -4.22 -22.01
C PRO A 15 12.27 -3.83 -23.23
N LEU A 16 11.00 -4.22 -23.27
CA LEU A 16 10.07 -3.89 -24.36
C LEU A 16 9.29 -2.62 -24.06
N GLN A 17 8.73 -2.53 -22.85
CA GLN A 17 7.87 -1.42 -22.46
C GLN A 17 7.99 -1.17 -20.96
N SER A 18 8.07 0.10 -20.57
CA SER A 18 7.95 0.54 -19.19
C SER A 18 6.76 1.46 -19.07
N PHE A 19 5.88 1.15 -18.12
CA PHE A 19 4.78 2.00 -17.71
C PHE A 19 5.12 2.67 -16.38
N GLY A 20 4.48 3.80 -16.15
CA GLY A 20 4.57 4.51 -14.91
C GLY A 20 4.47 5.99 -15.09
N VAL A 21 4.74 6.69 -14.00
CA VAL A 21 4.31 8.06 -13.82
C VAL A 21 5.47 8.89 -13.34
N ALA A 22 5.64 10.07 -13.95
CA ALA A 22 6.79 10.94 -13.74
C ALA A 22 8.11 10.16 -13.87
N ASN A 23 8.90 10.14 -12.79
CA ASN A 23 10.18 9.44 -12.71
C ASN A 23 10.07 8.02 -12.15
N PHE A 24 8.87 7.48 -11.98
CA PHE A 24 8.66 6.16 -11.39
C PHE A 24 8.20 5.13 -12.43
N SER A 25 8.74 3.93 -12.35
CA SER A 25 8.29 2.74 -13.08
C SER A 25 7.38 1.89 -12.20
N THR A 26 6.25 1.50 -12.76
CA THR A 26 5.14 0.81 -12.06
C THR A 26 4.94 -0.59 -12.59
N ARG A 27 5.19 -0.77 -13.88
CA ARG A 27 5.15 -2.03 -14.60
C ARG A 27 6.19 -2.02 -15.71
N ILE A 28 6.91 -3.11 -15.85
CA ILE A 28 7.92 -3.27 -16.90
C ILE A 28 7.70 -4.63 -17.56
N ILE A 29 7.71 -4.64 -18.88
CA ILE A 29 7.61 -5.86 -19.68
C ILE A 29 8.98 -6.10 -20.32
N HIS A 30 9.53 -7.29 -20.08
CA HIS A 30 10.77 -7.74 -20.69
C HIS A 30 10.51 -8.94 -21.60
N ARG A 31 11.33 -9.06 -22.63
CA ARG A 31 11.52 -10.32 -23.35
C ARG A 31 12.73 -11.04 -22.76
N THR A 32 12.55 -12.31 -22.37
CA THR A 32 13.65 -13.12 -21.85
C THR A 32 14.46 -13.76 -22.98
N ALA A 33 15.60 -14.35 -22.65
CA ALA A 33 16.47 -15.01 -23.62
C ALA A 33 15.80 -16.19 -24.35
N GLN A 34 14.84 -16.84 -23.71
CA GLN A 34 14.05 -17.94 -24.29
C GLN A 34 12.88 -17.46 -25.16
N GLY A 35 12.68 -16.14 -25.29
CA GLY A 35 11.61 -15.54 -26.10
C GLY A 35 10.29 -15.31 -25.37
N ASN A 36 10.18 -15.75 -24.11
CA ASN A 36 9.02 -15.53 -23.23
C ASN A 36 8.91 -14.07 -22.78
N PHE A 37 7.73 -13.69 -22.30
CA PHE A 37 7.45 -12.36 -21.75
C PHE A 37 7.42 -12.38 -20.22
N HIS A 38 8.30 -11.59 -19.61
CA HIS A 38 8.30 -11.33 -18.17
C HIS A 38 7.57 -10.03 -17.86
N ILE A 39 6.61 -10.08 -16.93
CA ILE A 39 5.86 -8.90 -16.47
C ILE A 39 6.20 -8.64 -15.01
N TRP A 40 6.98 -7.59 -14.80
CA TRP A 40 7.22 -7.05 -13.48
C TRP A 40 6.17 -5.97 -13.16
N SER A 41 5.66 -5.97 -11.93
CA SER A 41 4.83 -4.88 -11.42
C SER A 41 5.20 -4.54 -9.99
N SER A 42 5.23 -3.25 -9.70
CA SER A 42 5.50 -2.69 -8.38
C SER A 42 4.66 -3.33 -7.28
N ARG A 43 3.35 -3.44 -7.50
CA ARG A 43 2.40 -3.90 -6.49
C ARG A 43 2.62 -5.37 -6.11
N ARG A 44 2.80 -6.24 -7.10
CA ARG A 44 3.07 -7.67 -6.84
C ARG A 44 4.38 -7.85 -6.11
N PHE A 45 5.40 -7.14 -6.58
CA PHE A 45 6.71 -7.12 -5.95
C PHE A 45 6.61 -6.68 -4.47
N ARG A 46 5.87 -5.60 -4.19
CA ARG A 46 5.62 -5.11 -2.83
C ARG A 46 4.93 -6.15 -1.94
N LYS A 47 3.90 -6.81 -2.49
CA LYS A 47 3.12 -7.84 -1.80
C LYS A 47 3.80 -9.20 -1.77
N ARG A 48 5.10 -9.28 -2.10
CA ARG A 48 5.90 -10.51 -2.16
C ARG A 48 5.26 -11.59 -3.04
N HIS A 49 4.50 -11.16 -4.04
CA HIS A 49 3.98 -12.04 -5.07
C HIS A 49 4.98 -12.11 -6.22
N SER A 50 5.19 -13.33 -6.70
CA SER A 50 6.00 -13.61 -7.89
C SER A 50 5.57 -12.79 -9.10
N SER A 51 6.54 -12.36 -9.91
CA SER A 51 6.30 -11.78 -11.23
C SER A 51 5.71 -12.80 -12.19
N GLU A 52 4.97 -12.33 -13.19
CA GLU A 52 4.32 -13.21 -14.17
C GLU A 52 5.25 -13.52 -15.33
N MET A 53 5.12 -14.75 -15.84
CA MET A 53 5.82 -15.23 -17.03
C MET A 53 4.80 -15.76 -18.03
N LYS A 54 4.82 -15.23 -19.26
CA LYS A 54 3.87 -15.60 -20.32
C LYS A 54 4.60 -16.07 -21.58
N SER A 55 4.05 -17.11 -22.21
CA SER A 55 4.66 -17.78 -23.37
C SER A 55 4.38 -17.03 -24.68
N SER A 56 3.14 -16.58 -24.88
CA SER A 56 2.71 -15.93 -26.13
C SER A 56 2.23 -14.50 -25.94
N THR A 57 2.26 -13.70 -27.01
CA THR A 57 1.61 -12.38 -27.08
C THR A 57 0.10 -12.46 -26.86
N SER A 58 -0.55 -13.56 -27.27
CA SER A 58 -1.97 -13.82 -27.00
C SER A 58 -2.26 -13.91 -25.50
N ASP A 59 -1.32 -14.46 -24.74
CA ASP A 59 -1.45 -14.60 -23.29
C ASP A 59 -1.27 -13.26 -22.58
N LEU A 60 -0.59 -12.28 -23.16
CA LEU A 60 -0.49 -10.93 -22.59
C LEU A 60 -1.88 -10.28 -22.42
N ILE A 61 -2.81 -10.60 -23.32
CA ILE A 61 -4.17 -10.08 -23.37
C ILE A 61 -5.10 -10.89 -22.45
N SER A 62 -4.91 -12.21 -22.35
CA SER A 62 -5.70 -13.05 -21.46
C SER A 62 -5.25 -12.90 -19.99
N SER A 63 -6.19 -12.47 -19.14
CA SER A 63 -6.04 -12.59 -17.69
C SER A 63 -6.96 -13.71 -17.22
N ASN A 64 -6.43 -14.92 -17.08
CA ASN A 64 -7.16 -15.95 -16.34
C ASN A 64 -7.29 -15.46 -14.89
N LEU A 65 -8.50 -15.03 -14.53
CA LEU A 65 -8.82 -14.64 -13.16
C LEU A 65 -8.62 -15.89 -12.30
N LYS A 66 -7.65 -15.82 -11.38
CA LYS A 66 -7.56 -16.86 -10.35
C LYS A 66 -8.88 -16.88 -9.59
N PRO A 67 -9.42 -18.07 -9.25
CA PRO A 67 -10.67 -18.15 -8.50
C PRO A 67 -10.54 -17.34 -7.21
N PHE A 68 -11.56 -16.53 -6.93
CA PHE A 68 -11.59 -15.68 -5.75
C PHE A 68 -11.61 -16.57 -4.51
N LYS A 69 -10.48 -16.65 -3.80
CA LYS A 69 -10.36 -17.45 -2.59
C LYS A 69 -10.82 -16.61 -1.40
N TYR A 70 -12.07 -16.78 -0.99
CA TYR A 70 -12.60 -16.12 0.22
C TYR A 70 -11.83 -16.60 1.46
N TRP A 71 -11.64 -15.68 2.41
CA TRP A 71 -11.38 -15.96 3.82
C TRP A 71 -10.21 -16.93 4.11
N THR A 72 -9.02 -16.66 3.58
CA THR A 72 -7.82 -17.36 4.05
C THR A 72 -7.10 -16.53 5.09
N TRP A 73 -6.87 -17.12 6.27
CA TRP A 73 -6.00 -16.56 7.29
C TRP A 73 -4.56 -16.61 6.79
N GLN A 74 -3.86 -15.48 6.85
CA GLN A 74 -2.44 -15.37 6.51
C GLN A 74 -1.72 -14.68 7.66
N LEU A 75 -1.69 -15.33 8.83
CA LEU A 75 -1.17 -14.74 10.07
C LEU A 75 0.33 -14.39 9.99
N ASP A 76 1.08 -15.06 9.12
CA ASP A 76 2.49 -14.78 8.87
C ASP A 76 2.72 -13.58 7.93
N ASN A 77 1.65 -12.96 7.41
CA ASN A 77 1.70 -11.89 6.43
C ASN A 77 1.31 -10.54 7.05
N LEU A 78 2.27 -9.59 7.08
CA LEU A 78 2.02 -8.23 7.56
C LEU A 78 0.90 -7.52 6.78
N THR A 79 0.77 -7.77 5.46
CA THR A 79 -0.34 -7.23 4.64
C THR A 79 -1.70 -7.62 5.21
N TRP A 80 -1.82 -8.86 5.70
CA TRP A 80 -3.07 -9.37 6.24
C TRP A 80 -3.42 -8.64 7.55
N TRP A 81 -2.44 -8.49 8.46
CA TRP A 81 -2.61 -7.73 9.70
C TRP A 81 -2.94 -6.25 9.47
N ILE A 82 -2.30 -5.61 8.49
CA ILE A 82 -2.63 -4.23 8.09
C ILE A 82 -4.13 -4.13 7.74
N GLY A 83 -4.62 -5.02 6.87
CA GLY A 83 -6.03 -5.07 6.49
C GLY A 83 -6.97 -5.35 7.67
N PHE A 84 -6.59 -6.29 8.53
CA PHE A 84 -7.35 -6.64 9.72
C PHE A 84 -7.48 -5.46 10.71
N ILE A 85 -6.38 -4.77 11.01
CA ILE A 85 -6.37 -3.61 11.91
C ILE A 85 -7.23 -2.47 11.35
N PHE A 86 -7.11 -2.15 10.05
CA PHE A 86 -7.97 -1.15 9.41
C PHE A 86 -9.44 -1.56 9.44
N THR A 87 -9.74 -2.85 9.32
CA THR A 87 -11.11 -3.38 9.39
C THR A 87 -11.69 -3.18 10.79
N ILE A 88 -10.95 -3.52 11.84
CA ILE A 88 -11.35 -3.26 13.23
C ILE A 88 -11.62 -1.78 13.45
N GLY A 89 -10.68 -0.91 13.04
CA GLY A 89 -10.85 0.53 13.15
C GLY A 89 -12.10 1.03 12.44
N SER A 90 -12.38 0.52 11.23
CA SER A 90 -13.55 0.90 10.44
C SER A 90 -14.85 0.47 11.11
N ILE A 91 -14.90 -0.74 11.69
CA ILE A 91 -16.04 -1.23 12.45
C ILE A 91 -16.31 -0.31 13.65
N LEU A 92 -15.27 0.10 14.37
CA LEU A 92 -15.42 1.01 15.51
C LEU A 92 -16.02 2.36 15.09
N PHE A 93 -15.58 2.94 13.96
CA PHE A 93 -16.21 4.18 13.43
C PHE A 93 -17.67 3.98 13.05
N VAL A 94 -18.02 2.85 12.43
CA VAL A 94 -19.43 2.52 12.12
C VAL A 94 -20.25 2.42 13.42
N VAL A 95 -19.73 1.71 14.43
CA VAL A 95 -20.38 1.58 15.75
C VAL A 95 -20.53 2.93 16.43
N GLY A 96 -19.53 3.82 16.33
CA GLY A 96 -19.61 5.18 16.86
C GLY A 96 -20.61 6.07 16.11
N ALA A 97 -20.80 5.85 14.80
CA ALA A 97 -21.72 6.62 13.98
C ALA A 97 -23.20 6.22 14.18
N ILE A 98 -23.50 4.96 14.49
CA ILE A 98 -24.89 4.47 14.65
C ILE A 98 -25.68 5.27 15.70
N PRO A 99 -25.17 5.50 16.94
CA PRO A 99 -25.90 6.28 17.95
C PRO A 99 -26.19 7.72 17.54
N MET A 100 -25.36 8.33 16.67
CA MET A 100 -25.57 9.70 16.18
C MET A 100 -26.85 9.86 15.35
N MET A 101 -27.47 8.77 14.92
CA MET A 101 -28.73 8.77 14.18
C MET A 101 -29.97 8.91 15.08
N PHE A 102 -29.80 8.81 16.40
CA PHE A 102 -30.91 8.84 17.36
C PHE A 102 -30.92 10.16 18.17
N PRO A 103 -32.07 10.55 18.73
CA PRO A 103 -32.15 11.65 19.68
C PRO A 103 -31.27 11.37 20.93
N HIS A 104 -30.56 12.39 21.40
CA HIS A 104 -29.71 12.33 22.60
C HIS A 104 -28.59 11.26 22.56
N PRO A 105 -27.69 11.30 21.55
CA PRO A 105 -26.58 10.35 21.47
C PRO A 105 -25.62 10.49 22.67
N PRO A 106 -25.06 9.38 23.18
CA PRO A 106 -24.08 9.44 24.27
C PRO A 106 -22.70 9.87 23.73
N LEU A 107 -22.52 11.18 23.53
CA LEU A 107 -21.36 11.79 22.87
C LEU A 107 -20.01 11.32 23.43
N GLU A 108 -19.88 11.22 24.76
CA GLU A 108 -18.65 10.76 25.41
C GLU A 108 -18.26 9.34 24.97
N ARG A 109 -19.22 8.40 24.98
CA ARG A 109 -18.96 7.01 24.55
C ARG A 109 -18.62 6.93 23.07
N ILE A 110 -19.25 7.76 22.25
CA ILE A 110 -18.99 7.84 20.81
C ILE A 110 -17.57 8.35 20.56
N SER A 111 -17.15 9.42 21.22
CA SER A 111 -15.79 9.96 21.10
C SER A 111 -14.72 8.95 21.53
N VAL A 112 -14.96 8.19 22.60
CA VAL A 112 -14.05 7.12 23.04
C VAL A 112 -13.93 6.01 22.00
N ILE A 113 -15.06 5.51 21.47
CA ILE A 113 -15.07 4.46 20.43
C ILE A 113 -14.33 4.94 19.17
N ASN A 114 -14.59 6.17 18.73
CA ASN A 114 -13.93 6.78 17.57
C ASN A 114 -12.43 6.99 17.82
N PHE A 115 -12.02 7.36 19.03
CA PHE A 115 -10.62 7.47 19.38
C PHE A 115 -9.90 6.12 19.29
N ILE A 116 -10.48 5.04 19.85
CA ILE A 116 -9.93 3.68 19.70
C ILE A 116 -9.84 3.30 18.22
N GLY A 117 -10.87 3.61 17.42
CA GLY A 117 -10.85 3.41 15.97
C GLY A 117 -9.68 4.15 15.29
N SER A 118 -9.43 5.40 15.66
CA SER A 118 -8.32 6.20 15.13
C SER A 118 -6.95 5.65 15.51
N VAL A 119 -6.82 5.06 16.71
CA VAL A 119 -5.59 4.38 17.16
C VAL A 119 -5.32 3.15 16.28
N CYS A 120 -6.34 2.35 15.96
CA CYS A 120 -6.21 1.26 14.99
C CYS A 120 -5.72 1.78 13.62
N PHE A 121 -6.31 2.86 13.09
CA PHE A 121 -5.84 3.45 11.82
C PHE A 121 -4.39 3.94 11.88
N THR A 122 -3.96 4.48 13.01
CA THR A 122 -2.57 4.92 13.23
C THR A 122 -1.60 3.73 13.22
N PHE A 123 -1.92 2.65 13.93
CA PHE A 123 -1.11 1.43 13.89
C PHE A 123 -1.14 0.74 12.53
N GLY A 124 -2.29 0.67 11.87
CA GLY A 124 -2.44 0.08 10.54
C GLY A 124 -1.64 0.84 9.47
N SER A 125 -1.67 2.17 9.51
CA SER A 125 -0.89 3.02 8.60
C SER A 125 0.60 2.96 8.89
N TYR A 126 1.01 2.92 10.17
CA TYR A 126 2.40 2.69 10.52
C TYR A 126 2.89 1.31 10.07
N ALA A 127 2.10 0.25 10.27
CA ALA A 127 2.42 -1.09 9.78
C ALA A 127 2.54 -1.13 8.25
N ALA A 128 1.69 -0.39 7.52
CA ALA A 128 1.81 -0.23 6.07
C ALA A 128 3.09 0.51 5.67
N PHE A 129 3.48 1.52 6.43
CA PHE A 129 4.77 2.20 6.25
C PHE A 129 5.95 1.27 6.53
N LEU A 130 5.90 0.46 7.60
CA LEU A 130 6.88 -0.58 7.88
C LEU A 130 6.98 -1.59 6.73
N GLU A 131 5.84 -2.06 6.20
CA GLU A 131 5.83 -2.94 5.02
C GLU A 131 6.56 -2.31 3.83
N ALA A 132 6.33 -1.02 3.58
CA ALA A 132 7.00 -0.30 2.51
C ALA A 132 8.52 -0.22 2.73
N ILE A 133 9.00 0.19 3.91
CA ILE A 133 10.45 0.39 4.16
C ILE A 133 11.25 -0.93 4.28
N HIS A 134 10.59 -2.02 4.67
CA HIS A 134 11.19 -3.36 4.72
C HIS A 134 11.19 -4.07 3.37
N LEU A 135 10.68 -3.43 2.33
CA LEU A 135 10.85 -3.91 0.97
C LEU A 135 12.34 -3.76 0.60
N ASN A 136 13.10 -4.82 0.85
CA ASN A 136 14.50 -4.90 0.42
C ASN A 136 14.53 -4.92 -1.11
N LEU A 137 14.95 -3.79 -1.66
CA LEU A 137 15.31 -3.62 -3.06
C LEU A 137 16.63 -4.28 -3.42
N ASP A 138 17.36 -4.82 -2.44
CA ASP A 138 18.49 -5.73 -2.63
C ASP A 138 18.05 -7.09 -3.19
N VAL A 139 16.96 -7.15 -3.94
CA VAL A 139 16.99 -7.95 -5.16
C VAL A 139 17.90 -7.21 -6.14
N THR A 140 19.20 -7.21 -5.83
CA THR A 140 20.16 -7.50 -6.88
C THR A 140 19.60 -8.76 -7.56
N LEU A 141 18.97 -8.63 -8.74
CA LEU A 141 18.83 -9.73 -9.72
C LEU A 141 20.23 -10.12 -10.26
N ILE A 142 21.24 -10.01 -9.39
CA ILE A 142 22.67 -10.13 -9.55
C ILE A 142 23.13 -10.84 -8.28
N ARG A 143 22.76 -12.12 -8.15
CA ARG A 143 23.76 -13.09 -7.72
C ARG A 143 23.43 -14.52 -8.09
N ASP A 144 22.15 -14.88 -8.17
CA ASP A 144 21.82 -16.26 -8.52
C ASP A 144 20.92 -16.27 -9.77
N ALA A 145 21.56 -16.20 -10.93
CA ALA A 145 20.98 -16.77 -12.15
C ALA A 145 20.62 -18.27 -11.99
N GLU A 146 20.98 -18.88 -10.85
CA GLU A 146 20.68 -20.26 -10.47
C GLU A 146 19.27 -20.50 -9.90
N ILE A 147 18.53 -19.49 -9.42
CA ILE A 147 17.16 -19.71 -8.86
C ILE A 147 16.04 -19.32 -9.84
N LEU A 148 16.37 -18.81 -11.03
CA LEU A 148 15.41 -18.68 -12.12
C LEU A 148 15.36 -19.98 -12.92
N GLU A 149 14.83 -21.05 -12.33
CA GLU A 149 14.18 -22.04 -13.19
C GLU A 149 13.04 -21.30 -13.90
N GLU A 150 13.24 -21.04 -15.19
CA GLU A 150 12.32 -20.30 -16.06
C GLU A 150 11.08 -21.15 -16.35
N LYS A 151 10.33 -21.53 -15.31
CA LYS A 151 9.08 -22.26 -15.42
C LYS A 151 7.97 -21.30 -15.82
N ILE A 152 7.24 -21.65 -16.87
CA ILE A 152 6.04 -20.94 -17.32
C ILE A 152 5.06 -20.87 -16.15
N GLY A 153 4.64 -19.65 -15.77
CA GLY A 153 3.75 -19.41 -14.64
C GLY A 153 4.18 -18.21 -13.78
N THR A 154 5.15 -18.42 -12.89
CA THR A 154 5.55 -17.40 -11.90
C THR A 154 7.02 -17.45 -11.59
N VAL A 155 7.69 -16.29 -11.65
CA VAL A 155 9.09 -16.12 -11.24
C VAL A 155 9.13 -15.75 -9.76
N SER A 156 9.60 -16.69 -8.93
CA SER A 156 9.69 -16.53 -7.47
C SER A 156 10.81 -15.58 -7.06
N HIS A 157 10.55 -14.75 -6.04
CA HIS A 157 11.55 -13.90 -5.43
C HIS A 157 12.37 -14.69 -4.40
N PRO A 158 13.66 -14.35 -4.18
CA PRO A 158 14.46 -15.00 -3.16
C PRO A 158 13.82 -14.85 -1.77
N LEU A 159 13.88 -15.91 -0.98
CA LEU A 159 13.43 -15.92 0.41
C LEU A 159 14.29 -14.93 1.22
N PRO A 160 13.68 -14.06 2.05
CA PRO A 160 14.43 -13.09 2.83
C PRO A 160 15.33 -13.80 3.84
N LYS A 161 16.66 -13.64 3.72
CA LYS A 161 17.57 -13.84 4.85
C LYS A 161 17.16 -12.88 5.97
N LEU A 162 17.14 -13.36 7.21
CA LEU A 162 16.76 -12.65 8.45
C LEU A 162 17.13 -11.16 8.39
N ILE A 163 16.13 -10.33 8.11
CA ILE A 163 16.29 -8.88 7.95
C ILE A 163 16.29 -8.26 9.34
N LYS A 164 17.29 -7.42 9.66
CA LYS A 164 17.21 -6.54 10.83
C LYS A 164 15.99 -5.61 10.67
N ILE A 165 15.09 -5.60 11.65
CA ILE A 165 13.91 -4.74 11.63
C ILE A 165 14.35 -3.27 11.55
N LYS A 166 13.92 -2.57 10.51
CA LYS A 166 14.07 -1.12 10.32
C LYS A 166 12.78 -0.45 10.82
N TRP A 167 12.84 0.21 11.97
CA TRP A 167 11.70 0.97 12.48
C TRP A 167 11.47 2.28 11.72
N PHE A 168 12.51 2.79 11.08
CA PHE A 168 12.46 3.97 10.23
C PHE A 168 13.49 3.85 9.11
N ALA A 169 13.15 4.35 7.92
CA ALA A 169 14.08 4.49 6.82
C ALA A 169 13.64 5.65 5.91
N TRP A 170 14.60 6.38 5.35
CA TRP A 170 14.34 7.40 4.34
C TRP A 170 14.54 6.80 2.95
N GLN A 171 13.44 6.62 2.20
CA GLN A 171 13.47 6.00 0.87
C GLN A 171 12.57 6.77 -0.14
N PRO A 172 12.86 8.05 -0.40
CA PRO A 172 12.02 8.94 -1.20
C PRO A 172 12.01 8.59 -2.70
N ASP A 173 12.97 7.79 -3.17
CA ASP A 173 13.02 7.29 -4.56
C ASP A 173 11.96 6.24 -4.88
N ARG A 174 10.95 6.09 -4.01
CA ARG A 174 9.89 5.10 -4.13
C ARG A 174 8.52 5.73 -3.91
N LEU A 175 7.57 5.51 -4.83
CA LEU A 175 6.24 6.10 -4.64
C LEU A 175 5.47 5.45 -3.48
N GLU A 176 5.65 4.15 -3.25
CA GLU A 176 5.01 3.41 -2.15
C GLU A 176 5.43 3.94 -0.79
N TYR A 177 6.66 4.46 -0.68
CA TYR A 177 7.12 5.17 0.50
C TYR A 177 6.25 6.41 0.70
N TRP A 178 6.10 7.25 -0.32
CA TRP A 178 5.26 8.46 -0.23
C TRP A 178 3.79 8.15 0.05
N VAL A 179 3.21 7.15 -0.61
CA VAL A 179 1.82 6.71 -0.36
C VAL A 179 1.62 6.39 1.13
N THR A 180 2.46 5.51 1.67
CA THR A 180 2.30 5.03 3.06
C THR A 180 2.74 6.06 4.09
N PHE A 181 3.74 6.89 3.78
CA PHE A 181 4.20 7.96 4.65
C PHE A 181 3.17 9.09 4.77
N ILE A 182 2.60 9.56 3.65
CA ILE A 182 1.53 10.56 3.64
C ILE A 182 0.29 10.01 4.36
N GLN A 183 -0.07 8.74 4.11
CA GLN A 183 -1.14 8.06 4.84
C GLN A 183 -0.92 8.07 6.36
N PHE A 184 0.29 7.77 6.81
CA PHE A 184 0.64 7.72 8.23
C PHE A 184 0.57 9.11 8.88
N ILE A 185 1.07 10.16 8.21
CA ILE A 185 0.91 11.54 8.68
C ILE A 185 -0.58 11.90 8.82
N GLY A 186 -1.38 11.55 7.81
CA GLY A 186 -2.84 11.74 7.87
C GLY A 186 -3.48 11.02 9.05
N ALA A 187 -3.06 9.79 9.35
CA ALA A 187 -3.57 9.02 10.48
C ALA A 187 -3.20 9.63 11.83
N CYS A 188 -1.98 10.14 11.99
CA CYS A 188 -1.57 10.87 13.19
C CYS A 188 -2.42 12.13 13.41
N LEU A 189 -2.65 12.93 12.37
CA LEU A 189 -3.50 14.12 12.44
C LEU A 189 -4.96 13.76 12.78
N PHE A 190 -5.46 12.69 12.18
CA PHE A 190 -6.80 12.19 12.48
C PHE A 190 -6.93 11.68 13.92
N ASN A 191 -5.88 11.05 14.46
CA ASN A 191 -5.82 10.62 15.85
C ASN A 191 -5.81 11.80 16.82
N ILE A 192 -5.06 12.88 16.51
CA ILE A 192 -5.10 14.15 17.27
C ILE A 192 -6.53 14.70 17.32
N ASN A 193 -7.18 14.79 16.16
CA ASN A 193 -8.58 15.20 16.07
C ASN A 193 -9.50 14.34 16.97
N CYS A 194 -9.42 13.02 16.87
CA CYS A 194 -10.25 12.12 17.68
C CYS A 194 -9.92 12.19 19.18
N PHE A 195 -8.65 12.45 19.55
CA PHE A 195 -8.25 12.62 20.93
C PHE A 195 -8.88 13.87 21.55
N PHE A 196 -8.76 15.01 20.88
CA PHE A 196 -9.33 16.27 21.36
C PHE A 196 -10.86 16.30 21.27
N ALA A 197 -11.48 15.53 20.39
CA ALA A 197 -12.93 15.32 20.37
C ALA A 197 -13.47 14.59 21.62
N MET A 198 -12.61 14.01 22.46
CA MET A 198 -13.00 13.49 23.78
C MET A 198 -12.97 14.57 24.87
N ALA A 199 -12.26 15.68 24.65
CA ALA A 199 -12.15 16.74 25.63
C ALA A 199 -13.47 17.51 25.76
N GLN A 200 -13.80 17.92 26.98
CA GLN A 200 -14.98 18.73 27.26
C GLN A 200 -14.55 20.16 27.62
N GLY A 201 -15.42 21.14 27.35
CA GLY A 201 -15.19 22.53 27.76
C GLY A 201 -14.10 23.25 26.98
N LEU A 202 -13.76 22.79 25.77
CA LEU A 202 -12.89 23.52 24.86
C LEU A 202 -13.55 24.83 24.43
N SER A 203 -12.75 25.88 24.24
CA SER A 203 -13.22 27.09 23.58
C SER A 203 -13.38 26.82 22.07
N TRP A 204 -14.21 27.61 21.40
CA TRP A 204 -14.38 27.50 19.95
C TRP A 204 -13.06 27.62 19.17
N GLN A 205 -12.11 28.46 19.63
CA GLN A 205 -10.77 28.55 19.03
C GLN A 205 -9.97 27.25 19.17
N SER A 206 -10.13 26.58 20.32
CA SER A 206 -9.45 25.32 20.58
C SER A 206 -10.05 24.20 19.74
N ASP A 207 -11.37 24.20 19.54
CA ASP A 207 -12.04 23.28 18.61
C ASP A 207 -11.53 23.46 17.17
N ASP A 208 -11.44 24.70 16.68
CA ASP A 208 -10.91 24.97 15.34
C ASP A 208 -9.47 24.47 15.18
N LEU A 209 -8.62 24.73 16.19
CA LEU A 209 -7.20 24.40 16.13
C LEU A 209 -6.91 22.91 16.33
N LEU A 210 -7.62 22.24 17.22
CA LEU A 210 -7.30 20.88 17.69
C LEU A 210 -8.18 19.80 17.06
N ILE A 211 -9.34 20.16 16.54
CA ILE A 211 -10.31 19.24 15.93
C ILE A 211 -10.37 19.53 14.42
N TRP A 212 -10.78 20.73 14.01
CA TRP A 212 -11.05 21.04 12.60
C TRP A 212 -9.81 21.08 11.70
N ILE A 213 -8.74 21.77 12.12
CA ILE A 213 -7.50 21.85 11.33
C ILE A 213 -6.89 20.45 11.14
N PRO A 214 -6.67 19.64 12.20
CA PRO A 214 -6.12 18.29 12.03
C PRO A 214 -7.02 17.40 11.19
N SER A 215 -8.35 17.47 11.35
CA SER A 215 -9.31 16.73 10.53
C SER A 215 -9.22 17.08 9.03
N THR A 216 -9.13 18.37 8.73
CA THR A 216 -9.03 18.87 7.35
C THR A 216 -7.71 18.43 6.71
N LEU A 217 -6.60 18.60 7.43
CA LEU A 217 -5.28 18.18 6.95
C LEU A 217 -5.22 16.66 6.79
N ALA A 218 -5.76 15.89 7.72
CA ALA A 218 -5.83 14.44 7.61
C ALA A 218 -6.57 14.00 6.34
N SER A 219 -7.70 14.63 6.04
CA SER A 219 -8.50 14.35 4.84
C SER A 219 -7.72 14.63 3.55
N LEU A 220 -6.96 15.73 3.49
CA LEU A 220 -6.07 16.04 2.36
C LEU A 220 -4.98 14.98 2.19
N HIS A 221 -4.38 14.51 3.29
CA HIS A 221 -3.37 13.46 3.26
C HIS A 221 -3.96 12.12 2.79
N PHE A 222 -5.12 11.72 3.30
CA PHE A 222 -5.81 10.50 2.88
C PHE A 222 -6.22 10.54 1.40
N CYS A 223 -6.70 11.68 0.91
CA CYS A 223 -7.02 11.88 -0.51
C CYS A 223 -5.76 11.76 -1.37
N THR A 224 -4.68 12.45 -0.99
CA THR A 224 -3.40 12.43 -1.71
C THR A 224 -2.80 11.03 -1.75
N SER A 225 -2.75 10.35 -0.60
CA SER A 225 -2.29 8.96 -0.48
C SER A 225 -3.11 8.02 -1.38
N SER A 226 -4.44 8.13 -1.33
CA SER A 226 -5.35 7.31 -2.13
C SER A 226 -5.16 7.55 -3.64
N TYR A 227 -4.97 8.81 -4.05
CA TYR A 227 -4.68 9.15 -5.44
C TYR A 227 -3.34 8.56 -5.92
N LEU A 228 -2.29 8.64 -5.10
CA LEU A 228 -0.99 8.03 -5.42
C LEU A 228 -1.09 6.50 -5.49
N ALA A 229 -1.89 5.87 -4.63
CA ALA A 229 -2.16 4.43 -4.69
C ALA A 229 -2.94 4.04 -5.95
N PHE A 230 -3.91 4.87 -6.38
CA PHE A 230 -4.62 4.69 -7.65
C PHE A 230 -3.66 4.74 -8.84
N VAL A 231 -2.77 5.74 -8.86
CA VAL A 231 -1.72 5.89 -9.87
C VAL A 231 -0.76 4.68 -9.89
N GLU A 232 -0.51 4.01 -8.76
CA GLU A 232 0.20 2.73 -8.68
C GLU A 232 -0.45 1.64 -9.52
N VAL A 233 -1.77 1.50 -9.41
CA VAL A 233 -2.53 0.45 -10.08
C VAL A 233 -2.69 0.73 -11.57
N TYR A 234 -3.02 1.97 -11.94
CA TYR A 234 -3.30 2.32 -13.34
C TYR A 234 -2.06 2.63 -14.17
N HIS A 235 -0.89 2.81 -13.52
CA HIS A 235 0.37 3.09 -14.19
C HIS A 235 0.37 4.40 -15.01
N SER A 236 -0.63 5.26 -14.81
CA SER A 236 -0.83 6.53 -15.50
C SER A 236 -1.61 7.50 -14.61
N TYR A 237 -1.48 8.80 -14.88
CA TYR A 237 -2.37 9.80 -14.30
C TYR A 237 -3.75 9.72 -14.96
N TRP A 238 -4.82 9.82 -14.16
CA TRP A 238 -6.19 10.03 -14.66
C TRP A 238 -6.67 8.99 -15.68
N SER A 239 -6.19 7.75 -15.59
CA SER A 239 -6.60 6.68 -16.49
C SER A 239 -7.68 5.83 -15.84
N TRP A 240 -8.83 5.71 -16.49
CA TRP A 240 -9.93 4.83 -16.10
C TRP A 240 -10.17 3.86 -17.25
N HIS A 241 -9.82 2.60 -17.06
CA HIS A 241 -10.13 1.53 -18.01
C HIS A 241 -11.14 0.61 -17.33
N PHE A 242 -12.42 0.79 -17.66
CA PHE A 242 -13.43 -0.20 -17.33
C PHE A 242 -13.18 -1.41 -18.24
N LYS A 243 -12.83 -2.54 -17.63
CA LYS A 243 -12.75 -3.83 -18.33
C LYS A 243 -14.14 -4.44 -18.42
#